data_AF-A0A534WU54-F1
#
_entry.id   AF-A0A534WU54-F1
#
_cell.length_a   1.000
_cell.length_b   1.000
_cell.length_c   1.000
_cell.angle_alpha   90.00
_cell.angle_beta   90.00
_cell.angle_gamma   90.00
#
_symmetry.space_group_name_H-M   'P 1'
#
loop_
_entity.id
_entity.type
_entity.pdbx_description
1 polymer ?
#
loop_
_entity_poly.entity_id
_entity_poly.type
_entity_poly.pdbx_seq_one_letter_code
_entity_poly.pdbx_strand_id
1 'polypeptide(L)'
;MRRLRPESIWPELSASPGGPELVHRWEALLDKAPRLRPWLDQMLGRHRLRLQESGAAGFEIERTLWHELAQWLADFEALPGFAVSAIAVTLEDERAHEVDPDPSVIAAEPAAASPEQAVGELETLLSDAAFALAFHCVDARLRPLLPASGELARVPESDWFALLRASARPQPALTPQVAITLVLHVLSPEWARNSASPRHAALRLFLASPLDLRSDLQGLCSSLPSHWGLEPGQLAAFVAAAGRARVGLADASSLCARIVASAKARPGGLALLADGSAAPASPEELGALFRNVRKYRHMGGFQQLLSAL
;
A
#
# COMPACT_ATOMS: atom_id res chain seq x y z
N MET A 1 -17.52 -15.12 34.30
CA MET A 1 -16.34 -15.50 33.49
C MET A 1 -15.33 -14.36 33.55
N ARG A 2 -14.13 -14.61 34.09
CA ARG A 2 -13.04 -13.64 34.17
C ARG A 2 -12.60 -13.28 32.75
N ARG A 3 -12.63 -11.99 32.38
CA ARG A 3 -11.93 -11.49 31.19
C ARG A 3 -10.44 -11.74 31.41
N LEU A 4 -9.88 -12.70 30.67
CA LEU A 4 -8.45 -12.90 30.57
C LEU A 4 -7.82 -11.61 30.05
N ARG A 5 -6.69 -11.23 30.64
CA ARG A 5 -5.88 -10.05 30.26
C ARG A 5 -5.62 -10.06 28.74
N PRO A 6 -5.46 -8.89 28.08
CA PRO A 6 -4.94 -8.88 26.73
C PRO A 6 -3.56 -9.55 26.78
N GLU A 7 -3.39 -10.62 26.01
CA GLU A 7 -2.09 -11.22 25.80
C GLU A 7 -1.13 -10.13 25.33
N SER A 8 0.10 -10.15 25.83
CA SER A 8 1.13 -9.22 25.40
C SER A 8 1.29 -9.36 23.87
N ILE A 9 1.17 -8.25 23.13
CA ILE A 9 1.45 -8.21 21.67
C ILE A 9 2.85 -8.79 21.38
N TRP A 10 3.77 -8.65 22.33
CA TRP A 10 5.17 -9.05 22.19
C TRP A 10 5.38 -10.57 22.31
N PRO A 11 6.33 -11.13 21.54
CA PRO A 11 6.81 -12.50 21.72
C PRO A 11 7.35 -12.77 23.13
N GLU A 12 7.52 -14.03 23.49
CA GLU A 12 8.06 -14.42 24.80
C GLU A 12 9.47 -13.82 25.03
N LEU A 13 9.62 -13.01 26.09
CA LEU A 13 10.88 -12.31 26.40
C LEU A 13 12.05 -13.28 26.66
N SER A 14 11.78 -14.51 27.10
CA SER A 14 12.79 -15.56 27.28
C SER A 14 13.44 -16.02 25.97
N ALA A 15 12.81 -15.76 24.83
CA ALA A 15 13.32 -16.16 23.52
C ALA A 15 14.33 -15.17 22.91
N SER A 16 14.52 -13.98 23.51
CA SER A 16 15.53 -13.01 23.07
C SER A 16 16.06 -12.15 24.22
N PRO A 17 17.37 -12.20 24.54
CA PRO A 17 17.97 -11.36 25.58
C PRO A 17 17.91 -9.86 25.26
N GLY A 18 17.74 -9.48 23.98
CA GLY A 18 17.55 -8.08 23.54
C GLY A 18 16.08 -7.64 23.44
N GLY A 19 15.12 -8.51 23.77
CA GLY A 19 13.69 -8.22 23.68
C GLY A 19 13.24 -6.94 24.40
N PRO A 20 13.67 -6.66 25.64
CA PRO A 20 13.24 -5.46 26.37
C PRO A 20 13.65 -4.14 25.70
N GLU A 21 14.86 -4.06 25.15
CA GLU A 21 15.33 -2.86 24.45
C GLU A 21 14.57 -2.66 23.14
N LEU A 22 14.32 -3.75 22.42
CA LEU A 22 13.55 -3.74 21.18
C LEU A 22 12.10 -3.29 21.41
N VAL A 23 11.46 -3.74 22.50
CA VAL A 23 10.13 -3.26 22.92
C VAL A 23 10.16 -1.76 23.21
N HIS A 24 11.18 -1.26 23.92
CA HIS A 24 11.26 0.17 24.23
C HIS A 24 11.34 1.04 22.97
N ARG A 25 12.15 0.63 21.99
CA ARG A 25 12.27 1.36 20.72
C ARG A 25 11.01 1.27 19.87
N TRP A 26 10.35 0.11 19.85
CA TRP A 26 9.04 -0.04 19.23
C TRP A 26 8.01 0.88 19.88
N GLU A 27 7.92 0.92 21.21
CA GLU A 27 6.99 1.80 21.91
C GLU A 27 7.27 3.28 21.59
N ALA A 28 8.53 3.69 21.50
CA ALA A 28 8.89 5.06 21.07
C ALA A 28 8.47 5.36 19.61
N LEU A 29 8.45 4.37 18.72
CA LEU A 29 7.93 4.51 17.36
C LEU A 29 6.40 4.56 17.36
N LEU A 30 5.74 3.69 18.13
CA LEU A 30 4.28 3.64 18.28
C LEU A 30 3.73 4.90 18.94
N ASP A 31 4.46 5.55 19.83
CA ASP A 31 4.08 6.86 20.39
C ASP A 31 4.01 7.94 19.30
N LYS A 32 4.88 7.86 18.29
CA LYS A 32 4.89 8.78 17.14
C LYS A 32 3.86 8.39 16.07
N ALA A 33 3.60 7.09 15.91
CA ALA A 33 2.70 6.52 14.92
C ALA A 33 1.77 5.47 15.54
N PRO A 34 0.80 5.89 16.38
CA PRO A 34 -0.04 4.98 17.17
C PRO A 34 -0.88 4.02 16.32
N ARG A 35 -1.16 4.43 15.08
CA ARG A 35 -1.88 3.70 14.04
C ARG A 35 -1.18 2.42 13.58
N LEU A 36 0.13 2.26 13.86
CA LEU A 36 0.85 1.02 13.58
C LEU A 36 0.59 -0.09 14.60
N ARG A 37 0.11 0.24 15.80
CA ARG A 37 -0.06 -0.74 16.88
C ARG A 37 -1.05 -1.85 16.53
N PRO A 38 -2.24 -1.56 15.98
CA PRO A 38 -3.13 -2.62 15.52
C PRO A 38 -2.44 -3.48 14.46
N TRP A 39 -1.78 -2.85 13.48
CA TRP A 39 -1.04 -3.52 12.40
C TRP A 39 -0.06 -4.58 12.94
N LEU A 40 0.79 -4.16 13.88
CA LEU A 40 1.83 -4.97 14.49
C LEU A 40 1.26 -6.24 15.14
N ASP A 41 0.14 -6.11 15.87
CA ASP A 41 -0.53 -7.21 16.56
C ASP A 41 -1.02 -8.31 15.58
N GLN A 42 -1.73 -7.92 14.52
CA GLN A 42 -2.21 -8.89 13.52
C GLN A 42 -1.06 -9.55 12.75
N MET A 43 0.01 -8.82 12.46
CA MET A 43 1.14 -9.38 11.74
C MET A 43 1.86 -10.42 12.58
N LEU A 44 2.13 -10.11 13.85
CA LEU A 44 2.66 -11.10 14.79
C LEU A 44 1.74 -12.31 14.92
N GLY A 45 0.42 -12.09 15.01
CA GLY A 45 -0.57 -13.18 15.02
C GLY A 45 -0.52 -14.06 13.76
N ARG A 46 -0.53 -13.46 12.56
CA ARG A 46 -0.47 -14.16 11.26
C ARG A 46 0.85 -14.90 11.06
N HIS A 47 1.98 -14.32 11.47
CA HIS A 47 3.29 -14.96 11.37
C HIS A 47 3.41 -16.13 12.37
N ARG A 48 2.95 -15.93 13.61
CA ARG A 48 2.91 -17.01 14.61
C ARG A 48 2.09 -18.20 14.12
N LEU A 49 0.89 -17.95 13.57
CA LEU A 49 0.03 -19.00 13.01
C LEU A 49 0.72 -19.76 11.86
N ARG A 50 1.32 -19.06 10.90
CA ARG A 50 2.05 -19.70 9.78
C ARG A 50 3.22 -20.57 10.26
N LEU A 51 3.97 -20.11 11.25
CA LEU A 51 5.09 -20.87 11.81
C LEU A 51 4.59 -22.12 12.56
N GLN A 52 3.48 -22.01 13.29
CA GLN A 52 2.82 -23.16 13.92
C GLN A 52 2.34 -24.18 12.88
N GLU A 53 1.70 -23.73 11.80
CA GLU A 53 1.24 -24.58 10.69
C GLU A 53 2.39 -25.28 9.97
N SER A 54 3.58 -24.65 9.92
CA SER A 54 4.79 -25.26 9.35
C SER A 54 5.44 -26.31 10.25
N GLY A 55 4.95 -26.49 11.49
CA GLY A 55 5.48 -27.45 12.45
C GLY A 55 6.72 -26.98 13.22
N ALA A 56 7.01 -25.68 13.24
CA ALA A 56 8.15 -25.12 13.97
C ALA A 56 7.99 -25.31 15.49
N ALA A 57 9.11 -25.53 16.20
CA ALA A 57 9.09 -25.66 17.65
C ALA A 57 8.79 -24.31 18.32
N GLY A 58 8.01 -24.29 19.42
CA GLY A 58 7.55 -23.05 20.05
C GLY A 58 8.66 -22.02 20.34
N PHE A 59 9.82 -22.46 20.83
CA PHE A 59 10.98 -21.57 21.05
C PHE A 59 11.52 -20.96 19.74
N GLU A 60 11.54 -21.72 18.64
CA GLU A 60 11.98 -21.24 17.34
C GLU A 60 10.99 -20.22 16.76
N ILE A 61 9.69 -20.40 17.02
CA ILE A 61 8.64 -19.45 16.64
C ILE A 61 8.91 -18.11 17.31
N GLU A 62 9.03 -18.07 18.63
CA GLU A 62 9.23 -16.83 19.38
C GLU A 62 10.55 -16.14 19.02
N ARG A 63 11.63 -16.91 18.81
CA ARG A 63 12.92 -16.37 18.32
C ARG A 63 12.81 -15.77 16.91
N THR A 64 12.04 -16.40 16.03
CA THR A 64 11.82 -15.90 14.65
C THR A 64 11.01 -14.61 14.67
N LEU A 65 9.95 -14.54 15.47
CA LEU A 65 9.15 -13.31 15.64
C LEU A 65 9.99 -12.15 16.17
N TRP A 66 10.94 -12.42 17.10
CA TRP A 66 11.88 -11.39 17.56
C TRP A 66 12.81 -10.87 16.46
N HIS A 67 13.28 -11.73 15.55
CA HIS A 67 14.09 -11.30 14.41
C HIS A 67 13.27 -10.45 13.42
N GLU A 68 12.04 -10.85 13.14
CA GLU A 68 11.13 -10.09 12.29
C GLU A 68 10.84 -8.70 12.88
N LEU A 69 10.57 -8.61 14.19
CA LEU A 69 10.38 -7.34 14.88
C LEU A 69 11.61 -6.42 14.82
N ALA A 70 12.81 -6.99 14.96
CA ALA A 70 14.05 -6.22 14.85
C ALA A 70 14.24 -5.67 13.44
N GLN A 71 13.96 -6.49 12.42
CA GLN A 71 14.06 -6.09 11.03
C GLN A 71 13.04 -4.99 10.70
N TRP A 72 11.76 -5.19 11.02
CA TRP A 72 10.72 -4.20 10.76
C TRP A 72 10.99 -2.87 11.46
N LEU A 73 11.48 -2.89 12.70
CA LEU A 73 11.84 -1.66 13.40
C LEU A 73 12.97 -0.91 12.69
N ALA A 74 14.03 -1.61 12.28
CA ALA A 74 15.13 -1.01 11.54
C ALA A 74 14.65 -0.40 10.22
N ASP A 75 13.72 -1.07 9.53
CA ASP A 75 13.11 -0.56 8.30
C ASP A 75 12.33 0.74 8.57
N PHE A 76 11.51 0.79 9.63
CA PHE A 76 10.75 2.00 9.97
C PHE A 76 11.63 3.16 10.47
N GLU A 77 12.67 2.89 11.24
CA GLU A 77 13.59 3.91 11.73
C GLU A 77 14.46 4.51 10.61
N ALA A 78 14.68 3.77 9.52
CA ALA A 78 15.36 4.25 8.34
C ALA A 78 14.50 5.19 7.47
N LEU A 79 13.20 5.28 7.75
CA LEU A 79 12.27 6.16 7.06
C LEU A 79 12.11 7.51 7.77
N PRO A 80 11.84 8.60 7.02
CA PRO A 80 11.33 9.82 7.61
C PRO A 80 10.02 9.58 8.37
N GLY A 81 9.83 10.22 9.53
CA GLY A 81 8.66 9.97 10.38
C GLY A 81 7.28 10.22 9.72
N PHE A 82 7.21 11.09 8.71
CA PHE A 82 5.99 11.27 7.92
C PHE A 82 5.66 10.04 7.06
N ALA A 83 6.68 9.36 6.51
CA ALA A 83 6.48 8.16 5.69
C ALA A 83 5.99 7.00 6.53
N VAL A 84 6.51 6.87 7.77
CA VAL A 84 6.00 5.93 8.78
C VAL A 84 4.52 6.19 9.08
N SER A 85 4.15 7.46 9.25
CA SER A 85 2.76 7.86 9.49
C SER A 85 1.85 7.55 8.30
N ALA A 86 2.32 7.79 7.08
CA ALA A 86 1.58 7.47 5.84
C ALA A 86 1.39 5.96 5.65
N ILE A 87 2.42 5.16 5.97
CA ILE A 87 2.32 3.69 6.02
C ILE A 87 1.24 3.28 7.02
N ALA A 88 1.27 3.85 8.23
CA ALA A 88 0.30 3.52 9.28
C ALA A 88 -1.15 3.80 8.86
N VAL A 89 -1.40 4.94 8.20
CA VAL A 89 -2.73 5.29 7.66
C VAL A 89 -3.16 4.31 6.57
N THR A 90 -2.24 3.94 5.66
CA THR A 90 -2.53 2.98 4.59
C THR A 90 -2.91 1.61 5.16
N LEU A 91 -2.24 1.16 6.21
CA LEU A 91 -2.48 -0.13 6.87
C LEU A 91 -3.80 -0.16 7.68
N GLU A 92 -4.20 0.96 8.29
CA GLU A 92 -5.50 1.06 8.98
C GLU A 92 -6.67 1.06 8.01
N ASP A 93 -6.58 1.82 6.93
CA ASP A 93 -7.64 1.94 5.92
C ASP A 93 -8.01 0.57 5.33
N GLU A 94 -7.04 -0.34 5.16
CA GLU A 94 -7.27 -1.68 4.60
C GLU A 94 -8.00 -2.63 5.57
N ARG A 95 -7.81 -2.47 6.89
CA ARG A 95 -8.49 -3.32 7.90
C ARG A 95 -9.97 -3.06 8.04
N ALA A 96 -10.40 -1.84 7.78
CA ALA A 96 -11.82 -1.51 7.73
C ALA A 96 -12.57 -2.29 6.62
N HIS A 97 -11.85 -2.90 5.66
CA HIS A 97 -12.41 -3.63 4.54
C HIS A 97 -12.22 -5.17 4.62
N GLU A 98 -11.45 -5.70 5.58
CA GLU A 98 -11.23 -7.16 5.78
C GLU A 98 -12.32 -7.82 6.66
N VAL A 99 -13.06 -7.04 7.45
CA VAL A 99 -14.17 -7.55 8.29
C VAL A 99 -15.48 -7.35 7.54
N ASP A 100 -16.26 -8.41 7.31
CA ASP A 100 -17.64 -8.30 6.85
C ASP A 100 -18.36 -7.33 7.80
N PRO A 101 -18.76 -6.12 7.34
CA PRO A 101 -19.16 -5.08 8.25
C PRO A 101 -20.52 -5.47 8.83
N ASP A 102 -20.55 -5.77 10.12
CA ASP A 102 -21.79 -5.71 10.88
C ASP A 102 -22.36 -4.30 10.64
N PRO A 103 -23.57 -4.17 10.04
CA PRO A 103 -24.15 -2.88 9.66
C PRO A 103 -24.38 -1.93 10.85
N SER A 104 -24.13 -2.39 12.07
CA SER A 104 -24.33 -1.66 13.31
C SER A 104 -23.10 -0.90 13.84
N VAL A 105 -21.91 -1.03 13.24
CA VAL A 105 -20.70 -0.30 13.69
C VAL A 105 -20.19 0.65 12.61
N ILE A 106 -20.86 1.79 12.46
CA ILE A 106 -20.35 2.93 11.69
C ILE A 106 -19.32 3.63 12.57
N ALA A 107 -18.06 3.22 12.47
CA ALA A 107 -16.95 3.98 13.04
C ALA A 107 -16.88 5.35 12.35
N ALA A 108 -16.71 6.42 13.14
CA ALA A 108 -16.64 7.79 12.66
C ALA A 108 -15.56 7.93 11.56
N GLU A 109 -15.98 8.44 10.40
CA GLU A 109 -15.10 8.65 9.26
C GLU A 109 -14.04 9.73 9.58
N PRO A 110 -12.78 9.56 9.15
CA PRO A 110 -11.77 10.59 9.30
C PRO A 110 -12.19 11.84 8.51
N ALA A 111 -12.03 13.01 9.12
CA ALA A 111 -12.31 14.29 8.47
C ALA A 111 -11.54 14.40 7.15
N ALA A 112 -12.21 14.85 6.10
CA ALA A 112 -11.60 15.07 4.79
C ALA A 112 -10.42 16.05 4.92
N ALA A 113 -9.20 15.58 4.64
CA ALA A 113 -8.02 16.43 4.59
C ALA A 113 -8.22 17.55 3.55
N SER A 114 -7.75 18.76 3.86
CA SER A 114 -7.88 19.87 2.92
C SER A 114 -7.01 19.63 1.67
N PRO A 115 -7.37 20.18 0.50
CA PRO A 115 -6.56 20.07 -0.71
C PRO A 115 -5.11 20.52 -0.51
N GLU A 116 -4.89 21.56 0.30
CA GLU A 116 -3.57 22.10 0.64
C GLU A 116 -2.75 21.12 1.48
N GLN A 117 -3.42 20.42 2.41
CA GLN A 117 -2.77 19.38 3.22
C GLN A 117 -2.34 18.19 2.35
N ALA A 118 -3.20 17.76 1.41
CA ALA A 118 -2.86 16.66 0.49
C ALA A 118 -1.68 17.01 -0.45
N VAL A 119 -1.60 18.27 -0.91
CA VAL A 119 -0.45 18.75 -1.70
C VAL A 119 0.82 18.76 -0.85
N GLY A 120 0.76 19.28 0.39
CA GLY A 120 1.91 19.27 1.30
C GLY A 120 2.38 17.86 1.67
N GLU A 121 1.45 16.91 1.86
CA GLU A 121 1.76 15.50 2.09
C GLU A 121 2.43 14.86 0.87
N LEU A 122 1.94 15.15 -0.34
CA LEU A 122 2.54 14.67 -1.59
C LEU A 122 3.96 15.23 -1.80
N GLU A 123 4.17 16.54 -1.62
CA GLU A 123 5.48 17.17 -1.77
C GLU A 123 6.50 16.61 -0.77
N THR A 124 6.06 16.40 0.47
CA THR A 124 6.89 15.81 1.52
C THR A 124 7.23 14.35 1.18
N LEU A 125 6.25 13.56 0.71
CA LEU A 125 6.46 12.18 0.30
C LEU A 125 7.45 12.07 -0.86
N LEU A 126 7.30 12.90 -1.89
CA LEU A 126 8.14 12.93 -3.09
C LEU A 126 9.54 13.55 -2.86
N SER A 127 9.82 14.02 -1.65
CA SER A 127 11.16 14.46 -1.24
C SER A 127 12.10 13.27 -0.96
N ASP A 128 11.56 12.07 -0.69
CA ASP A 128 12.33 10.83 -0.59
C ASP A 128 12.42 10.11 -1.94
N ALA A 129 13.59 9.54 -2.22
CA ALA A 129 13.90 8.92 -3.50
C ALA A 129 13.06 7.66 -3.81
N ALA A 130 12.64 6.91 -2.80
CA ALA A 130 11.80 5.72 -2.97
C ALA A 130 10.41 6.08 -3.49
N PHE A 131 9.78 7.11 -2.92
CA PHE A 131 8.45 7.53 -3.34
C PHE A 131 8.47 8.32 -4.65
N ALA A 132 9.52 9.11 -4.90
CA ALA A 132 9.72 9.73 -6.21
C ALA A 132 9.88 8.67 -7.32
N LEU A 133 10.60 7.57 -7.04
CA LEU A 133 10.68 6.43 -7.95
C LEU A 133 9.33 5.75 -8.13
N ALA A 134 8.62 5.46 -7.03
CA ALA A 134 7.30 4.85 -7.09
C ALA A 134 6.33 5.70 -7.92
N PHE A 135 6.32 7.02 -7.75
CA PHE A 135 5.53 7.96 -8.54
C PHE A 135 5.88 7.88 -10.02
N HIS A 136 7.17 7.86 -10.36
CA HIS A 136 7.60 7.66 -11.74
C HIS A 136 7.07 6.34 -12.32
N CYS A 137 7.15 5.24 -11.57
CA CYS A 137 6.68 3.93 -12.02
C CYS A 137 5.15 3.89 -12.20
N VAL A 138 4.38 4.55 -11.32
CA VAL A 138 2.93 4.75 -11.49
C VAL A 138 2.65 5.46 -12.80
N ASP A 139 3.32 6.59 -13.05
CA ASP A 139 3.08 7.38 -14.26
C ASP A 139 3.53 6.66 -15.54
N ALA A 140 4.62 5.91 -15.49
CA ALA A 140 5.19 5.25 -16.67
C ALA A 140 4.48 3.93 -17.04
N ARG A 141 4.00 3.16 -16.05
CA ARG A 141 3.46 1.81 -16.28
C ARG A 141 1.98 1.66 -15.95
N LEU A 142 1.48 2.38 -14.95
CA LEU A 142 0.12 2.20 -14.48
C LEU A 142 -0.87 3.20 -15.11
N ARG A 143 -0.58 4.51 -15.01
CA ARG A 143 -1.44 5.59 -15.51
C ARG A 143 -1.86 5.42 -16.99
N PRO A 144 -1.00 4.97 -17.93
CA PRO A 144 -1.40 4.74 -19.32
C PRO A 144 -2.41 3.60 -19.51
N LEU A 145 -2.53 2.69 -18.54
CA LEU A 145 -3.46 1.55 -18.58
C LEU A 145 -4.81 1.89 -17.96
N LEU A 146 -4.93 3.02 -17.28
CA LEU A 146 -6.19 3.50 -16.74
C LEU A 146 -7.10 4.01 -17.88
N PRO A 147 -8.39 3.69 -17.84
CA PRO A 147 -9.31 4.13 -18.88
C PRO A 147 -9.57 5.64 -18.72
N ALA A 148 -8.96 6.43 -19.60
CA ALA A 148 -9.19 7.88 -19.68
C ALA A 148 -10.07 8.30 -20.86
N SER A 149 -10.52 7.34 -21.68
CA SER A 149 -11.36 7.56 -22.86
C SER A 149 -12.32 6.40 -23.11
N GLY A 150 -13.42 6.67 -23.82
CA GLY A 150 -14.44 5.67 -24.14
C GLY A 150 -15.49 5.47 -23.05
N GLU A 151 -15.99 4.24 -22.93
CA GLU A 151 -17.17 3.89 -22.11
C GLU A 151 -17.00 4.13 -20.60
N LEU A 152 -15.75 4.16 -20.11
CA LEU A 152 -15.43 4.27 -18.68
C LEU A 152 -14.87 5.64 -18.28
N ALA A 153 -14.86 6.62 -19.19
CA ALA A 153 -14.30 7.96 -18.93
C ALA A 153 -14.98 8.72 -17.78
N ARG A 154 -16.14 8.24 -17.32
CA ARG A 154 -16.87 8.79 -16.17
C ARG A 154 -16.27 8.39 -14.82
N VAL A 155 -15.52 7.29 -14.76
CA VAL A 155 -14.87 6.84 -13.54
C VAL A 155 -13.61 7.68 -13.32
N PRO A 156 -13.53 8.48 -12.24
CA PRO A 156 -12.37 9.34 -11.99
C PRO A 156 -11.08 8.55 -11.84
N GLU A 157 -9.96 9.15 -12.25
CA GLU A 157 -8.63 8.54 -12.09
C GLU A 157 -8.32 8.25 -10.61
N SER A 158 -8.71 9.15 -9.70
CA SER A 158 -8.58 8.98 -8.25
C SER A 158 -9.21 7.70 -7.74
N ASP A 159 -10.33 7.30 -8.33
CA ASP A 159 -11.10 6.13 -7.91
C ASP A 159 -10.43 4.85 -8.41
N TRP A 160 -9.83 4.87 -9.61
CA TRP A 160 -8.97 3.78 -10.07
C TRP A 160 -7.77 3.59 -9.15
N PHE A 161 -7.07 4.67 -8.79
CA PHE A 161 -5.96 4.60 -7.85
C PHE A 161 -6.38 4.05 -6.49
N ALA A 162 -7.56 4.43 -6.01
CA ALA A 162 -8.10 3.93 -4.75
C ALA A 162 -8.40 2.44 -4.78
N LEU A 163 -9.02 1.95 -5.86
CA LEU A 163 -9.31 0.52 -6.05
C LEU A 163 -8.03 -0.30 -6.15
N LEU A 164 -7.02 0.22 -6.86
CA LEU A 164 -5.72 -0.42 -6.97
C LEU A 164 -5.02 -0.51 -5.62
N ARG A 165 -5.04 0.58 -4.85
CA ARG A 165 -4.56 0.61 -3.46
C ARG A 165 -5.27 -0.44 -2.63
N ALA A 166 -6.61 -0.42 -2.59
CA ALA A 166 -7.42 -1.34 -1.80
C ALA A 166 -7.29 -2.82 -2.23
N SER A 167 -6.82 -3.09 -3.44
CA SER A 167 -6.57 -4.45 -3.93
C SER A 167 -5.17 -4.98 -3.61
N ALA A 168 -4.25 -4.12 -3.15
CA ALA A 168 -2.90 -4.51 -2.81
C ALA A 168 -2.84 -5.29 -1.50
N ARG A 169 -1.76 -6.05 -1.31
CA ARG A 169 -1.56 -6.80 -0.06
C ARG A 169 -0.84 -5.93 0.96
N PRO A 170 -1.26 -5.95 2.24
CA PRO A 170 -0.55 -5.24 3.29
C PRO A 170 0.83 -5.87 3.49
N GLN A 171 1.86 -5.03 3.63
CA GLN A 171 3.22 -5.48 3.92
C GLN A 171 3.90 -4.58 4.98
N PRO A 172 4.69 -5.18 5.90
CA PRO A 172 5.43 -4.49 6.96
C PRO A 172 6.53 -3.57 6.43
N ALA A 173 7.29 -4.11 5.49
CA ALA A 173 8.49 -3.50 5.00
C ALA A 173 8.11 -2.51 3.89
N LEU A 174 8.89 -1.44 3.75
CA LEU A 174 8.81 -0.62 2.57
C LEU A 174 9.29 -1.44 1.37
N THR A 175 8.36 -2.11 0.70
CA THR A 175 8.60 -2.80 -0.57
C THR A 175 8.18 -1.90 -1.74
N PRO A 176 8.60 -2.23 -2.98
CA PRO A 176 8.14 -1.51 -4.15
C PRO A 176 6.62 -1.41 -4.22
N GLN A 177 5.91 -2.47 -3.85
CA GLN A 177 4.45 -2.46 -3.79
C GLN A 177 3.93 -1.47 -2.75
N VAL A 178 4.50 -1.43 -1.54
CA VAL A 178 4.09 -0.48 -0.48
C VAL A 178 4.37 0.96 -0.88
N ALA A 179 5.51 1.24 -1.49
CA ALA A 179 5.82 2.59 -1.98
C ALA A 179 4.83 3.04 -3.06
N ILE A 180 4.44 2.14 -3.96
CA ILE A 180 3.41 2.41 -4.97
C ILE A 180 2.05 2.64 -4.30
N THR A 181 1.62 1.79 -3.36
CA THR A 181 0.30 1.95 -2.70
C THR A 181 0.19 3.24 -1.91
N LEU A 182 1.29 3.72 -1.34
CA LEU A 182 1.36 5.04 -0.68
C LEU A 182 1.20 6.18 -1.65
N VAL A 183 1.85 6.12 -2.81
CA VAL A 183 1.62 7.11 -3.88
C VAL A 183 0.16 7.06 -4.33
N LEU A 184 -0.43 5.88 -4.50
CA LEU A 184 -1.84 5.72 -4.86
C LEU A 184 -2.78 6.27 -3.78
N HIS A 185 -2.43 6.13 -2.50
CA HIS A 185 -3.17 6.73 -1.38
C HIS A 185 -3.29 8.24 -1.57
N VAL A 186 -2.17 8.92 -1.77
CA VAL A 186 -2.14 10.38 -1.92
C VAL A 186 -2.83 10.84 -3.21
N LEU A 187 -2.85 9.99 -4.25
CA LEU A 187 -3.55 10.26 -5.51
C LEU A 187 -5.06 9.91 -5.49
N SER A 188 -5.59 9.40 -4.38
CA SER A 188 -7.00 8.98 -4.24
C SER A 188 -7.85 9.82 -3.25
N PRO A 189 -7.63 11.14 -3.08
CA PRO A 189 -8.27 11.91 -2.01
C PRO A 189 -9.80 11.96 -2.12
N GLU A 190 -10.35 11.88 -3.34
CA GLU A 190 -11.79 11.92 -3.56
C GLU A 190 -12.50 10.62 -3.18
N TRP A 191 -11.77 9.50 -3.14
CA TRP A 191 -12.34 8.19 -2.86
C TRP A 191 -12.98 8.12 -1.47
N ALA A 192 -12.36 8.78 -0.49
CA ALA A 192 -12.83 8.81 0.89
C ALA A 192 -14.19 9.49 1.05
N ARG A 193 -14.64 10.30 0.07
CA ARG A 193 -15.97 10.93 0.09
C ARG A 193 -17.11 9.94 -0.16
N ASN A 194 -16.82 8.77 -0.72
CA ASN A 194 -17.82 7.74 -0.94
C ASN A 194 -18.10 7.00 0.37
N SER A 195 -19.38 6.75 0.66
CA SER A 195 -19.74 5.92 1.82
C SER A 195 -19.22 4.49 1.65
N ALA A 196 -19.17 3.74 2.75
CA ALA A 196 -18.59 2.40 2.76
C ALA A 196 -19.27 1.44 1.76
N SER A 197 -20.60 1.41 1.68
CA SER A 197 -21.33 0.44 0.84
C SER A 197 -20.98 0.56 -0.67
N PRO A 198 -21.02 1.75 -1.29
CA PRO A 198 -20.56 1.95 -2.67
C PRO A 198 -19.10 1.59 -2.92
N ARG A 199 -18.21 1.90 -1.96
CA ARG A 199 -16.79 1.53 -2.06
C ARG A 199 -16.61 0.00 -2.09
N HIS A 200 -17.35 -0.73 -1.26
CA HIS A 200 -17.31 -2.20 -1.26
C HIS A 200 -17.86 -2.79 -2.56
N ALA A 201 -18.99 -2.28 -3.06
CA ALA A 201 -19.56 -2.73 -4.33
C ALA A 201 -18.57 -2.51 -5.49
N ALA A 202 -17.95 -1.34 -5.53
CA ALA A 202 -16.92 -1.00 -6.50
C ALA A 202 -15.68 -1.89 -6.41
N LEU A 203 -15.19 -2.19 -5.20
CA LEU A 203 -14.05 -3.09 -5.00
C LEU A 203 -14.38 -4.53 -5.42
N ARG A 204 -15.60 -5.01 -5.11
CA ARG A 204 -16.08 -6.32 -5.55
C ARG A 204 -16.15 -6.42 -7.07
N LEU A 205 -16.71 -5.40 -7.72
CA LEU A 205 -16.75 -5.33 -9.19
C LEU A 205 -15.34 -5.24 -9.77
N PHE A 206 -14.46 -4.45 -9.16
CA PHE A 206 -13.07 -4.33 -9.59
C PHE A 206 -12.41 -5.71 -9.59
N LEU A 207 -12.51 -6.47 -8.50
CA LEU A 207 -11.90 -7.80 -8.34
C LEU A 207 -12.61 -8.93 -9.12
N ALA A 208 -13.78 -8.66 -9.68
CA ALA A 208 -14.56 -9.65 -10.43
C ALA A 208 -13.84 -10.12 -11.71
N SER A 209 -14.23 -11.30 -12.17
CA SER A 209 -13.93 -11.83 -13.51
C SER A 209 -15.13 -11.62 -14.45
N PRO A 210 -14.94 -11.67 -15.77
CA PRO A 210 -16.06 -11.58 -16.71
C PRO A 210 -17.14 -12.66 -16.50
N LEU A 211 -16.78 -13.80 -15.88
CA LEU A 211 -17.71 -14.88 -15.59
C LEU A 211 -18.63 -14.58 -14.41
N ASP A 212 -18.29 -13.60 -13.57
CA ASP A 212 -19.06 -13.24 -12.37
C ASP A 212 -20.23 -12.30 -12.68
N LEU A 213 -20.32 -11.76 -13.91
CA LEU A 213 -21.34 -10.81 -14.36
C LEU A 213 -22.68 -11.47 -14.77
N ARG A 214 -23.09 -12.58 -14.13
CA ARG A 214 -24.19 -13.43 -14.64
C ARG A 214 -25.57 -13.13 -14.07
N SER A 215 -25.71 -12.32 -13.02
CA SER A 215 -27.01 -12.02 -12.41
C SER A 215 -27.09 -10.65 -11.78
N ASP A 216 -28.27 -10.04 -11.87
CA ASP A 216 -28.65 -8.72 -11.34
C ASP A 216 -27.62 -7.59 -11.57
N LEU A 217 -27.26 -7.38 -12.84
CA LEU A 217 -26.37 -6.28 -13.24
C LEU A 217 -26.93 -4.91 -12.87
N GLN A 218 -28.26 -4.77 -12.84
CA GLN A 218 -28.92 -3.51 -12.53
C GLN A 218 -28.85 -3.20 -11.03
N GLY A 219 -29.06 -4.18 -10.16
CA GLY A 219 -28.79 -4.07 -8.73
C GLY A 219 -27.31 -3.75 -8.45
N LEU A 220 -26.39 -4.38 -9.18
CA LEU A 220 -24.96 -4.09 -9.07
C LEU A 220 -24.65 -2.63 -9.44
N CYS A 221 -25.12 -2.15 -10.60
CA CYS A 221 -24.96 -0.75 -11.02
C CYS A 221 -25.50 0.24 -9.99
N SER A 222 -26.68 -0.05 -9.41
CA SER A 222 -27.30 0.82 -8.39
C SER A 222 -26.52 0.89 -7.07
N SER A 223 -25.66 -0.10 -6.82
CA SER A 223 -24.82 -0.18 -5.62
C SER A 223 -23.46 0.51 -5.80
N LEU A 224 -23.10 0.93 -7.01
CA LEU A 224 -21.82 1.59 -7.30
C LEU A 224 -21.86 3.09 -6.92
N PRO A 225 -20.70 3.77 -6.82
CA PRO A 225 -20.67 5.21 -6.61
C PRO A 225 -21.49 5.94 -7.69
N SER A 226 -22.46 6.74 -7.24
CA SER A 226 -23.46 7.34 -8.13
C SER A 226 -22.87 8.21 -9.24
N HIS A 227 -21.71 8.85 -8.99
CA HIS A 227 -21.02 9.69 -9.97
C HIS A 227 -20.36 8.89 -11.11
N TRP A 228 -20.16 7.58 -10.95
CA TRP A 228 -19.63 6.74 -12.03
C TRP A 228 -20.63 6.59 -13.17
N GLY A 229 -21.93 6.54 -12.85
CA GLY A 229 -23.02 6.40 -13.84
C GLY A 229 -22.78 5.25 -14.83
N LEU A 230 -22.33 4.09 -14.34
CA LEU A 230 -22.07 2.90 -15.15
C LEU A 230 -23.36 2.16 -15.46
N GLU A 231 -23.56 1.85 -16.74
CA GLU A 231 -24.68 1.06 -17.23
C GLU A 231 -24.33 -0.44 -17.26
N PRO A 232 -25.32 -1.36 -17.18
CA PRO A 232 -25.08 -2.80 -17.22
C PRO A 232 -24.22 -3.27 -18.41
N GLY A 233 -24.38 -2.64 -19.58
CA GLY A 233 -23.59 -2.96 -20.77
C GLY A 233 -22.10 -2.61 -20.67
N GLN A 234 -21.72 -1.73 -19.74
CA GLN A 234 -20.35 -1.25 -19.56
C GLN A 234 -19.57 -2.06 -18.52
N LEU A 235 -20.23 -2.94 -17.75
CA LEU A 235 -19.61 -3.69 -16.66
C LEU A 235 -18.52 -4.66 -17.16
N ALA A 236 -18.70 -5.28 -18.33
CA ALA A 236 -17.68 -6.13 -18.91
C ALA A 236 -16.42 -5.34 -19.31
N ALA A 237 -16.60 -4.14 -19.88
CA ALA A 237 -15.51 -3.24 -20.20
C ALA A 237 -14.79 -2.77 -18.93
N PHE A 238 -15.54 -2.45 -17.87
CA PHE A 238 -15.00 -2.10 -16.55
C PHE A 238 -14.14 -3.22 -15.97
N VAL A 239 -14.65 -4.45 -15.93
CA VAL A 239 -13.90 -5.62 -15.42
C VAL A 239 -12.63 -5.87 -16.23
N ALA A 240 -12.69 -5.74 -17.56
CA ALA A 240 -11.50 -5.86 -18.41
C ALA A 240 -10.48 -4.74 -18.13
N ALA A 241 -10.93 -3.50 -17.91
CA ALA A 241 -10.07 -2.39 -17.54
C ALA A 241 -9.45 -2.56 -16.16
N ALA A 242 -10.22 -3.05 -15.18
CA ALA A 242 -9.73 -3.39 -13.84
C ALA A 242 -8.63 -4.46 -13.89
N GLY A 243 -8.81 -5.48 -14.73
CA GLY A 243 -7.77 -6.48 -14.99
C GLY A 243 -6.46 -5.86 -15.51
N ARG A 244 -6.54 -4.97 -16.51
CA ARG A 244 -5.36 -4.26 -17.04
C ARG A 244 -4.72 -3.33 -16.01
N ALA A 245 -5.52 -2.63 -15.22
CA ALA A 245 -5.02 -1.75 -14.17
C ALA A 245 -4.23 -2.54 -13.10
N ARG A 246 -4.72 -3.71 -12.69
CA ARG A 246 -3.99 -4.60 -11.76
C ARG A 246 -2.67 -5.10 -12.34
N VAL A 247 -2.63 -5.45 -13.62
CA VAL A 247 -1.38 -5.79 -14.31
C VAL A 247 -0.43 -4.59 -14.30
N GLY A 248 -0.94 -3.38 -14.59
CA GLY A 248 -0.17 -2.15 -14.50
C GLY A 248 0.44 -1.87 -13.12
N LEU A 249 -0.28 -2.20 -12.05
CA LEU A 249 0.22 -2.07 -10.68
C LEU A 249 1.37 -3.04 -10.41
N ALA A 250 1.24 -4.28 -10.87
CA ALA A 250 2.31 -5.28 -10.78
C ALA A 250 3.53 -4.86 -11.60
N ASP A 251 3.32 -4.35 -12.83
CA ASP A 251 4.38 -3.87 -13.71
C ASP A 251 5.10 -2.64 -13.14
N ALA A 252 4.36 -1.70 -12.54
CA ALA A 252 4.93 -0.54 -11.87
C ALA A 252 5.79 -0.95 -10.67
N SER A 253 5.29 -1.88 -9.85
CA SER A 253 6.03 -2.41 -8.69
C SER A 253 7.29 -3.15 -9.15
N SER A 254 7.19 -3.95 -10.21
CA SER A 254 8.30 -4.69 -10.80
C SER A 254 9.36 -3.76 -11.40
N LEU A 255 8.96 -2.72 -12.12
CA LEU A 255 9.87 -1.70 -12.65
C LEU A 255 10.59 -0.97 -11.51
N CYS A 256 9.87 -0.60 -10.45
CA CYS A 256 10.45 0.04 -9.28
C CYS A 256 11.55 -0.84 -8.66
N ALA A 257 11.28 -2.14 -8.45
CA ALA A 257 12.27 -3.10 -7.95
C ALA A 257 13.52 -3.17 -8.83
N ARG A 258 13.35 -3.26 -10.16
CA ARG A 258 14.47 -3.33 -11.11
C ARG A 258 15.32 -2.05 -11.12
N ILE A 259 14.71 -0.87 -11.04
CA ILE A 259 15.45 0.40 -10.99
C ILE A 259 16.24 0.51 -9.68
N VAL A 260 15.66 0.10 -8.55
CA VAL A 260 16.38 0.03 -7.26
C VAL A 260 17.57 -0.94 -7.35
N ALA A 261 17.40 -2.07 -8.03
CA ALA A 261 18.48 -3.03 -8.25
C ALA A 261 19.65 -2.45 -9.06
N SER A 262 19.39 -1.50 -9.97
CA SER A 262 20.41 -0.78 -10.75
C SER A 262 21.14 0.34 -10.00
N ALA A 263 20.65 0.76 -8.82
CA ALA A 263 21.26 1.85 -8.06
C ALA A 263 22.57 1.38 -7.38
N LYS A 264 23.66 2.14 -7.61
CA LYS A 264 25.00 1.89 -7.04
C LYS A 264 25.07 2.21 -5.56
N ALA A 265 24.41 3.29 -5.16
CA ALA A 265 24.23 3.69 -3.76
C ALA A 265 22.73 3.76 -3.47
N ARG A 266 22.30 3.29 -2.29
CA ARG A 266 20.88 3.24 -1.93
C ARG A 266 20.63 4.10 -0.69
N PRO A 267 20.47 5.42 -0.82
CA PRO A 267 20.17 6.28 0.31
C PRO A 267 18.69 6.17 0.72
N GLY A 268 18.43 6.30 2.03
CA GLY A 268 17.07 6.43 2.58
C GLY A 268 16.16 5.26 2.20
N GLY A 269 14.93 5.57 1.79
CA GLY A 269 13.92 4.57 1.42
C GLY A 269 14.34 3.61 0.30
N LEU A 270 15.28 3.99 -0.59
CA LEU A 270 15.74 3.12 -1.68
C LEU A 270 16.48 1.88 -1.16
N ALA A 271 17.15 1.96 0.00
CA ALA A 271 17.80 0.78 0.60
C ALA A 271 16.76 -0.26 1.05
N LEU A 272 15.62 0.21 1.53
CA LEU A 272 14.55 -0.64 2.06
C LEU A 272 13.76 -1.33 0.92
N LEU A 273 13.65 -0.67 -0.23
CA LEU A 273 13.03 -1.24 -1.43
C LEU A 273 13.85 -2.36 -2.08
N ALA A 274 15.10 -2.57 -1.66
CA ALA A 274 16.01 -3.50 -2.32
C ALA A 274 15.59 -4.95 -2.10
N ASP A 275 14.95 -5.53 -3.11
CA ASP A 275 14.78 -6.97 -3.21
C ASP A 275 16.03 -7.59 -3.86
N GLY A 276 16.79 -8.37 -3.10
CA GLY A 276 18.02 -9.04 -3.57
C GLY A 276 17.80 -10.02 -4.72
N SER A 277 16.55 -10.37 -5.03
CA SER A 277 16.19 -11.27 -6.14
C SER A 277 15.87 -10.55 -7.45
N ALA A 278 15.69 -9.23 -7.43
CA ALA A 278 15.29 -8.47 -8.61
C ALA A 278 16.47 -8.26 -9.59
N ALA A 279 16.24 -8.55 -10.88
CA ALA A 279 17.21 -8.23 -11.92
C ALA A 279 17.33 -6.70 -12.11
N PRO A 280 18.51 -6.16 -12.47
CA PRO A 280 18.66 -4.75 -12.81
C PRO A 280 17.77 -4.32 -13.98
N ALA A 281 17.34 -3.06 -13.97
CA ALA A 281 16.58 -2.45 -15.05
C ALA A 281 17.37 -2.43 -16.37
N SER A 282 16.67 -2.62 -17.49
CA SER A 282 17.32 -2.59 -18.80
C SER A 282 17.79 -1.18 -19.19
N PRO A 283 18.73 -1.04 -20.15
CA PRO A 283 19.16 0.28 -20.63
C PRO A 283 18.01 1.12 -21.19
N GLU A 284 16.99 0.49 -21.76
CA GLU A 284 15.79 1.18 -22.26
C GLU A 284 14.93 1.75 -21.14
N GLU A 285 14.78 0.99 -20.04
CA GLU A 285 14.04 1.39 -18.85
C GLU A 285 14.73 2.56 -18.13
N LEU A 286 16.05 2.46 -17.97
CA LEU A 286 16.86 3.56 -17.44
C LEU A 286 16.81 4.77 -18.37
N GLY A 287 16.92 4.55 -19.68
CA GLY A 287 16.76 5.62 -20.68
C GLY A 287 15.41 6.32 -20.58
N ALA A 288 14.32 5.60 -20.31
CA ALA A 288 12.99 6.18 -20.09
C ALA A 288 12.93 7.05 -18.82
N LEU A 289 13.56 6.60 -17.73
CA LEU A 289 13.70 7.39 -16.51
C LEU A 289 14.41 8.72 -16.78
N PHE A 290 15.56 8.69 -17.47
CA PHE A 290 16.33 9.90 -17.80
C PHE A 290 15.60 10.84 -18.78
N ARG A 291 14.78 10.31 -19.71
CA ARG A 291 13.96 11.17 -20.59
C ARG A 291 12.92 11.98 -19.81
N ASN A 292 12.47 11.50 -18.66
CA ASN A 292 11.44 12.15 -17.86
C ASN A 292 11.99 13.14 -16.82
N VAL A 293 13.30 13.42 -16.80
CA VAL A 293 13.93 14.34 -15.84
C VAL A 293 13.27 15.72 -15.82
N ARG A 294 12.93 16.27 -16.98
CA ARG A 294 12.27 17.58 -17.05
C ARG A 294 10.90 17.60 -16.40
N LYS A 295 10.13 16.50 -16.54
CA LYS A 295 8.80 16.33 -15.94
C LYS A 295 8.90 16.29 -14.41
N TYR A 296 9.95 15.67 -13.89
CA TYR A 296 10.10 15.33 -12.48
C TYR A 296 11.10 16.18 -11.70
N ARG A 297 11.68 17.20 -12.34
CA ARG A 297 12.73 18.05 -11.76
C ARG A 297 12.38 18.72 -10.43
N HIS A 298 11.09 18.92 -10.17
CA HIS A 298 10.58 19.58 -8.97
C HIS A 298 10.51 18.66 -7.75
N MET A 299 10.59 17.34 -7.95
CA MET A 299 10.61 16.36 -6.87
C MET A 299 12.05 16.18 -6.36
N GLY A 300 12.31 16.58 -5.12
CA GLY A 300 13.65 16.46 -4.51
C GLY A 300 14.18 15.02 -4.50
N GLY A 301 13.30 14.04 -4.21
CA GLY A 301 13.65 12.63 -4.21
C GLY A 301 14.06 12.12 -5.59
N PHE A 302 13.54 12.70 -6.67
CA PHE A 302 13.91 12.29 -8.03
C PHE A 302 15.36 12.66 -8.36
N GLN A 303 15.86 13.80 -7.88
CA GLN A 303 17.28 14.17 -8.06
C GLN A 303 18.22 13.25 -7.26
N GLN A 304 17.79 12.87 -6.05
CA GLN A 304 18.53 11.89 -5.24
C GLN A 304 18.58 10.53 -5.92
N LEU A 305 17.46 10.06 -6.49
CA LEU A 305 17.38 8.84 -7.29
C LEU A 305 18.35 8.86 -8.47
N LEU A 306 18.38 9.94 -9.26
CA LEU A 306 19.28 10.04 -10.40
C LEU A 306 20.76 10.03 -9.99
N SER A 307 21.07 10.59 -8.83
CA SER A 307 22.44 10.58 -8.28
C SER A 307 22.87 9.18 -7.80
N ALA A 308 21.91 8.29 -7.54
CA ALA A 308 22.11 6.93 -7.06
C ALA A 308 22.33 5.89 -8.18
N LEU A 309 22.00 6.20 -9.43
CA LEU A 309 22.10 5.34 -10.62
C LEU A 309 23.42 5.59 -11.39
#